data_AF-A0A9D3XHI0-F1
#
_entry.id   AF-A0A9D3XHI0-F1
#
_cell.length_a   1.000
_cell.length_b   1.000
_cell.length_c   1.000
_cell.angle_alpha   90.00
_cell.angle_beta   90.00
_cell.angle_gamma   90.00
#
_symmetry.space_group_name_H-M   'P 1'
#
loop_
_entity.id
_entity.type
_entity.pdbx_description
1 polymer ?
#
loop_
_entity_poly.entity_id
_entity_poly.type
_entity_poly.pdbx_seq_one_letter_code
_entity_poly.pdbx_strand_id
1 'polypeptide(L)'
;MGAKQSPPEATVLPVPGAPGENLRRLQRRKGLLKAEGQLAGWGLALALGGILLMVLHTELAWFGGCKWFAYLFLVKCLLSLSTAALLALILTFHVKEIQDWRIAVSGPKLGLVVLELLVCSLHPFPTGGSPCLAPEPGPRASFLPGAETPLSLLMFLRLYLVPRAALLQSRVLGDASYRTIGSLNQIRFQYPFVLRLLVNRQPGRVLLVLTLGLWLTASWVLAVCERENGAGHLEGTLWVIPITFLTIGYGDVVPVTVCGRLVCLCTGIMVQTILCDLSTGLGTSQRGLEKRIDDLGQKLDALTRLGQRDCEWDASCETRQTHALHQGLWHARDPVCETWKAPALQKGLWDCEQPCEPLET
;
A
#
# COMPACT_ATOMS: atom_id res chain seq x y z
N MET A 1 10.91 -74.70 -22.81
CA MET A 1 9.75 -73.99 -22.25
C MET A 1 10.11 -72.52 -22.12
N GLY A 2 9.78 -71.71 -23.12
CA GLY A 2 10.09 -70.28 -23.14
C GLY A 2 8.99 -69.48 -22.43
N ALA A 3 9.35 -68.77 -21.37
CA ALA A 3 8.45 -67.91 -20.62
C ALA A 3 8.17 -66.62 -21.41
N LYS A 4 6.89 -66.38 -21.68
CA LYS A 4 6.37 -65.24 -22.44
C LYS A 4 6.36 -64.00 -21.52
N GLN A 5 7.16 -62.98 -21.85
CA GLN A 5 7.12 -61.68 -21.19
C GLN A 5 5.82 -60.94 -21.55
N SER A 6 5.09 -60.48 -20.53
CA SER A 6 3.94 -59.58 -20.66
C SER A 6 4.41 -58.12 -20.84
N PRO A 7 3.75 -57.31 -21.69
CA PRO A 7 4.17 -55.94 -21.96
C PRO A 7 3.79 -54.99 -20.81
N PRO A 8 4.49 -53.85 -20.67
CA PRO A 8 4.24 -52.86 -19.61
C PRO A 8 2.92 -52.12 -19.86
N GLU A 9 2.13 -52.01 -18.79
CA GLU A 9 0.89 -51.25 -18.70
C GLU A 9 1.20 -49.76 -18.95
N ALA A 10 0.71 -49.24 -20.08
CA ALA A 10 0.87 -47.84 -20.42
C ALA A 10 0.00 -46.99 -19.47
N THR A 11 0.65 -46.28 -18.55
CA THR A 11 0.02 -45.25 -17.73
C THR A 11 -0.59 -44.18 -18.65
N VAL A 12 -1.91 -44.28 -18.83
CA VAL A 12 -2.71 -43.30 -19.57
C VAL A 12 -2.61 -41.97 -18.83
N LEU A 13 -1.86 -41.02 -19.40
CA LEU A 13 -1.92 -39.62 -18.99
C LEU A 13 -3.36 -39.13 -19.16
N PRO A 14 -3.94 -38.40 -18.18
CA PRO A 14 -5.33 -37.96 -18.27
C PRO A 14 -5.50 -37.08 -19.51
N VAL A 15 -6.44 -37.49 -20.38
CA VAL A 15 -6.86 -36.73 -21.56
C VAL A 15 -7.18 -35.29 -21.12
N PRO A 16 -6.63 -34.24 -21.77
CA PRO A 16 -7.00 -32.87 -21.47
C PRO A 16 -8.50 -32.71 -21.72
N GLY A 17 -9.26 -32.36 -20.69
CA GLY A 17 -10.71 -32.12 -20.82
C GLY A 17 -11.01 -31.15 -21.96
N ALA A 18 -12.13 -31.35 -22.65
CA ALA A 18 -12.52 -30.57 -23.83
C ALA A 18 -12.32 -29.05 -23.59
N PRO A 19 -11.83 -28.28 -24.58
CA PRO A 19 -11.46 -26.88 -24.39
C PRO A 19 -12.58 -26.01 -23.77
N GLY A 20 -13.85 -26.37 -24.00
CA GLY A 20 -15.00 -25.74 -23.36
C GLY A 20 -15.12 -25.94 -21.85
N GLU A 21 -14.65 -27.06 -21.30
CA GLU A 21 -14.72 -27.34 -19.86
C GLU A 21 -13.72 -26.48 -19.07
N ASN A 22 -12.50 -26.33 -19.59
CA ASN A 22 -11.49 -25.43 -19.02
C ASN A 22 -11.94 -23.97 -19.06
N LEU A 23 -12.58 -23.54 -20.16
CA LEU A 23 -13.13 -22.20 -20.28
C LEU A 23 -14.24 -21.94 -19.25
N ARG A 24 -15.15 -22.91 -19.05
CA ARG A 24 -16.22 -22.85 -18.04
C ARG A 24 -15.64 -22.79 -16.61
N ARG A 25 -14.61 -23.58 -16.32
CA ARG A 25 -13.90 -23.56 -15.03
C ARG A 25 -13.25 -22.18 -14.78
N LEU A 26 -12.65 -21.57 -15.80
CA LEU A 26 -12.07 -20.22 -15.71
C LEU A 26 -13.13 -19.14 -15.50
N GLN A 27 -14.25 -19.20 -16.24
CA GLN A 27 -15.38 -18.29 -16.06
C GLN A 27 -15.98 -18.39 -14.64
N ARG A 28 -16.17 -19.62 -14.14
CA ARG A 28 -16.64 -19.87 -12.77
C ARG A 28 -15.70 -19.26 -11.73
N ARG A 29 -14.38 -19.46 -11.87
CA ARG A 29 -13.36 -18.87 -10.97
C ARG A 29 -13.37 -17.33 -11.02
N LYS A 30 -13.52 -16.72 -12.20
CA LYS A 30 -13.64 -15.26 -12.34
C LYS A 30 -14.90 -14.72 -11.65
N GLY A 31 -16.02 -15.44 -11.76
CA GLY A 31 -17.26 -15.10 -11.05
C GLY A 31 -17.13 -15.19 -9.53
N LEU A 32 -16.44 -16.23 -9.02
CA LEU A 32 -16.19 -16.39 -7.60
C LEU A 32 -15.36 -15.23 -7.02
N LEU A 33 -14.24 -14.89 -7.67
CA LEU A 33 -13.37 -13.77 -7.27
C LEU A 33 -14.11 -12.43 -7.28
N LYS A 34 -14.95 -12.17 -8.29
CA LYS A 34 -15.75 -10.94 -8.36
C LYS A 34 -16.72 -10.84 -7.18
N ALA A 35 -17.38 -11.94 -6.85
CA ALA A 35 -18.31 -11.98 -5.74
C ALA A 35 -17.59 -11.91 -4.37
N GLU A 36 -16.40 -12.48 -4.23
CA GLU A 36 -15.53 -12.31 -3.05
C GLU A 36 -15.09 -10.85 -2.86
N GLY A 37 -14.71 -10.17 -3.94
CA GLY A 37 -14.39 -8.74 -3.91
C GLY A 37 -15.59 -7.87 -3.50
N GLN A 38 -16.80 -8.23 -3.95
CA GLN A 38 -18.04 -7.56 -3.52
C GLN A 38 -18.33 -7.81 -2.03
N LEU A 39 -18.23 -9.06 -1.56
CA LEU A 39 -18.39 -9.43 -0.15
C LEU A 39 -17.40 -8.68 0.75
N ALA A 40 -16.13 -8.62 0.36
CA ALA A 40 -15.11 -7.87 1.07
C ALA A 40 -15.38 -6.35 1.08
N GLY A 41 -15.92 -5.81 -0.02
CA GLY A 41 -16.34 -4.40 -0.09
C GLY A 41 -17.50 -4.07 0.85
N TRP A 42 -18.54 -4.90 0.86
CA TRP A 42 -19.66 -4.75 1.81
C TRP A 42 -19.21 -4.93 3.26
N GLY A 43 -18.32 -5.89 3.53
CA GLY A 43 -17.71 -6.08 4.84
C GLY A 43 -16.95 -4.84 5.32
N LEU A 44 -16.13 -4.25 4.44
CA LEU A 44 -15.44 -3.00 4.76
C LEU A 44 -16.43 -1.84 5.00
N ALA A 45 -17.46 -1.71 4.17
CA ALA A 45 -18.46 -0.65 4.33
C ALA A 45 -19.20 -0.76 5.68
N LEU A 46 -19.60 -1.97 6.09
CA LEU A 46 -20.22 -2.21 7.39
C LEU A 46 -19.25 -1.99 8.56
N ALA A 47 -17.98 -2.36 8.41
CA ALA A 47 -16.96 -2.11 9.43
C ALA A 47 -16.74 -0.60 9.65
N LEU A 48 -16.57 0.17 8.57
CA LEU A 48 -16.43 1.63 8.62
C LEU A 48 -17.70 2.30 9.14
N GLY A 49 -18.87 1.85 8.70
CA GLY A 49 -20.17 2.32 9.21
C GLY A 49 -20.33 2.04 10.71
N GLY A 50 -19.89 0.87 11.19
CA GLY A 50 -19.87 0.54 12.62
C GLY A 50 -18.93 1.44 13.43
N ILE A 51 -17.73 1.75 12.92
CA ILE A 51 -16.82 2.71 13.57
C ILE A 51 -17.45 4.11 13.61
N LEU A 52 -18.09 4.56 12.53
CA LEU A 52 -18.76 5.86 12.49
C LEU A 52 -19.94 5.94 13.47
N LEU A 53 -20.78 4.90 13.52
CA LEU A 53 -21.86 4.78 14.50
C LEU A 53 -21.31 4.77 15.93
N MET A 54 -20.12 4.20 16.13
CA MET A 54 -19.48 4.19 17.43
C MET A 54 -19.01 5.58 17.85
N VAL A 55 -18.33 6.29 16.96
CA VAL A 55 -17.95 7.70 17.15
C VAL A 55 -19.20 8.52 17.45
N LEU A 56 -20.25 8.36 16.65
CA LEU A 56 -21.53 9.05 16.85
C LEU A 56 -22.11 8.75 18.24
N HIS A 57 -22.13 7.49 18.68
CA HIS A 57 -22.60 7.12 20.01
C HIS A 57 -21.81 7.85 21.11
N THR A 58 -20.47 7.89 21.01
CA THR A 58 -19.65 8.57 22.02
C THR A 58 -19.82 10.09 22.05
N GLU A 59 -20.04 10.73 20.90
CA GLU A 59 -20.32 12.17 20.85
C GLU A 59 -21.73 12.48 21.39
N LEU A 60 -22.73 11.70 20.97
CA LEU A 60 -24.11 11.87 21.47
C LEU A 60 -24.18 11.62 22.97
N ALA A 61 -23.43 10.65 23.48
CA ALA A 61 -23.35 10.42 24.91
C ALA A 61 -22.85 11.69 25.57
N TRP A 62 -21.72 12.24 25.12
CA TRP A 62 -21.06 13.41 25.71
C TRP A 62 -21.96 14.64 25.75
N PHE A 63 -22.61 14.98 24.64
CA PHE A 63 -23.47 16.18 24.56
C PHE A 63 -24.88 15.98 25.14
N GLY A 64 -25.48 14.81 24.91
CA GLY A 64 -26.90 14.55 25.21
C GLY A 64 -27.17 14.04 26.63
N GLY A 65 -26.15 13.47 27.29
CA GLY A 65 -26.27 12.85 28.61
C GLY A 65 -27.47 11.90 28.71
N CYS A 66 -28.11 11.87 29.89
CA CYS A 66 -29.28 11.00 30.13
C CYS A 66 -30.58 11.46 29.44
N LYS A 67 -30.65 12.72 28.95
CA LYS A 67 -31.87 13.21 28.28
C LYS A 67 -32.11 12.52 26.95
N TRP A 68 -31.05 12.08 26.28
CA TRP A 68 -31.10 11.49 24.93
C TRP A 68 -31.00 9.96 24.96
N PHE A 69 -31.39 9.35 26.09
CA PHE A 69 -31.28 7.91 26.34
C PHE A 69 -31.86 7.05 25.20
N ALA A 70 -33.02 7.42 24.65
CA ALA A 70 -33.64 6.69 23.54
C ALA A 70 -32.76 6.66 22.28
N TYR A 71 -32.08 7.77 21.96
CA TYR A 71 -31.16 7.84 20.83
C TYR A 71 -29.88 7.03 21.07
N LEU A 72 -29.32 7.09 22.29
CA LEU A 72 -28.15 6.29 22.66
C LEU A 72 -28.44 4.79 22.57
N PHE A 73 -29.61 4.37 23.05
CA PHE A 73 -30.07 2.99 22.94
C PHE A 73 -30.27 2.57 21.48
N LEU A 74 -30.91 3.41 20.66
CA LEU A 74 -31.10 3.16 19.23
C LEU A 74 -29.76 2.98 18.50
N VAL A 75 -28.78 3.86 18.76
CA VAL A 75 -27.46 3.76 18.12
C VAL A 75 -26.75 2.48 18.55
N LYS A 76 -26.85 2.05 19.83
CA LYS A 76 -26.33 0.75 20.29
C LYS A 76 -26.99 -0.43 19.58
N CYS A 77 -28.31 -0.39 19.36
CA CYS A 77 -29.01 -1.42 18.59
C CYS A 77 -28.54 -1.46 17.13
N LEU A 78 -28.37 -0.31 16.48
CA LEU A 78 -27.83 -0.21 15.12
C LEU A 78 -26.39 -0.71 15.05
N LEU A 79 -25.59 -0.44 16.08
CA LEU A 79 -24.23 -0.96 16.21
C LEU A 79 -24.23 -2.49 16.29
N SER A 80 -25.08 -3.07 17.13
CA SER A 80 -25.22 -4.53 17.26
C SER A 80 -25.74 -5.17 15.97
N LEU A 81 -26.70 -4.55 15.29
CA LEU A 81 -27.19 -5.02 14.00
C LEU A 81 -26.11 -4.98 12.92
N SER A 82 -25.35 -3.88 12.84
CA SER A 82 -24.26 -3.74 11.86
C SER A 82 -23.14 -4.76 12.08
N THR A 83 -22.84 -5.11 13.35
CA THR A 83 -21.85 -6.12 13.69
C THR A 83 -22.32 -7.54 13.40
N ALA A 84 -23.57 -7.86 13.69
CA ALA A 84 -24.16 -9.13 13.30
C ALA A 84 -24.11 -9.33 11.77
N ALA A 85 -24.46 -8.29 11.01
CA ALA A 85 -24.36 -8.29 9.56
C ALA A 85 -22.89 -8.45 9.09
N LEU A 86 -21.94 -7.76 9.71
CA LEU A 86 -20.51 -7.91 9.42
C LEU A 86 -20.01 -9.34 9.68
N LEU A 87 -20.37 -9.93 10.82
CA LEU A 87 -20.01 -11.31 11.16
C LEU A 87 -20.59 -12.31 10.16
N ALA A 88 -21.83 -12.12 9.73
CA ALA A 88 -22.45 -12.94 8.69
C ALA A 88 -21.68 -12.83 7.35
N LEU A 89 -21.25 -11.62 6.96
CA LEU A 89 -20.43 -11.44 5.75
C LEU A 89 -19.06 -12.13 5.88
N ILE A 90 -18.37 -11.99 7.01
CA ILE A 90 -17.08 -12.66 7.26
C ILE A 90 -17.24 -14.18 7.21
N LEU A 91 -18.30 -14.70 7.82
CA LEU A 91 -18.60 -16.13 7.78
C LEU A 91 -18.88 -16.60 6.34
N THR A 92 -19.71 -15.87 5.58
CA THR A 92 -20.00 -16.22 4.18
C THR A 92 -18.76 -16.16 3.29
N PHE A 93 -17.84 -15.23 3.57
CA PHE A 93 -16.54 -15.15 2.89
C PHE A 93 -15.72 -16.42 3.16
N HIS A 94 -15.57 -16.82 4.42
CA HIS A 94 -14.77 -18.00 4.80
C HIS A 94 -15.38 -19.31 4.32
N VAL A 95 -16.71 -19.45 4.38
CA VAL A 95 -17.42 -20.61 3.84
C VAL A 95 -17.17 -20.75 2.33
N LYS A 96 -17.14 -19.62 1.62
CA LYS A 96 -16.87 -19.60 0.17
C LYS A 96 -15.42 -19.93 -0.16
N GLU A 97 -14.48 -19.48 0.67
CA GLU A 97 -13.06 -19.82 0.55
C GLU A 97 -12.81 -21.32 0.82
N ILE A 98 -13.56 -21.93 1.75
CA ILE A 98 -13.42 -23.32 2.19
C ILE A 98 -14.38 -24.26 1.39
N GLN A 99 -14.64 -23.97 0.12
CA GLN A 99 -15.64 -24.69 -0.70
C GLN A 99 -15.44 -26.23 -0.73
N ASP A 100 -14.22 -26.71 -0.46
CA ASP A 100 -13.86 -28.13 -0.27
C ASP A 100 -13.64 -28.47 1.23
N TRP A 101 -14.63 -28.17 2.08
CA TRP A 101 -14.54 -28.26 3.54
C TRP A 101 -14.22 -29.66 4.10
N ARG A 102 -14.53 -30.73 3.35
CA ARG A 102 -14.32 -32.12 3.82
C ARG A 102 -12.85 -32.55 3.85
N ILE A 103 -11.94 -31.85 3.18
CA ILE A 103 -10.53 -32.27 3.03
C ILE A 103 -9.54 -31.14 3.37
N ALA A 104 -9.98 -29.88 3.46
CA ALA A 104 -9.09 -28.71 3.53
C ALA A 104 -9.06 -27.93 4.86
N VAL A 105 -9.85 -28.31 5.88
CA VAL A 105 -9.87 -27.59 7.17
C VAL A 105 -8.65 -27.96 8.00
N SER A 106 -7.67 -27.06 8.04
CA SER A 106 -6.53 -27.13 8.93
C SER A 106 -6.86 -26.40 10.24
N GLY A 107 -6.62 -27.03 11.40
CA GLY A 107 -6.82 -26.44 12.72
C GLY A 107 -6.29 -25.00 12.90
N PRO A 108 -5.04 -24.67 12.51
CA PRO A 108 -4.54 -23.30 12.59
C PRO A 108 -5.36 -22.29 11.77
N LYS A 109 -5.83 -22.68 10.58
CA LYS A 109 -6.69 -21.79 9.76
C LYS A 109 -8.02 -21.52 10.47
N LEU A 110 -8.62 -22.56 11.05
CA LEU A 110 -9.85 -22.40 11.83
C LEU A 110 -9.63 -21.49 13.05
N GLY A 111 -8.49 -21.61 13.73
CA GLY A 111 -8.11 -20.72 14.83
C GLY A 111 -8.05 -19.24 14.42
N LEU A 112 -7.47 -18.92 13.25
CA LEU A 112 -7.49 -17.54 12.74
C LEU A 112 -8.90 -17.05 12.40
N VAL A 113 -9.76 -17.91 11.84
CA VAL A 113 -11.17 -17.54 11.55
C VAL A 113 -11.93 -17.25 12.84
N VAL A 114 -11.76 -18.07 13.88
CA VAL A 114 -12.39 -17.85 15.19
C VAL A 114 -11.87 -16.56 15.83
N LEU A 115 -10.57 -16.30 15.77
CA LEU A 115 -9.98 -15.06 16.25
C LEU A 115 -10.55 -13.85 15.50
N GLU A 116 -10.69 -13.96 14.18
CA GLU A 116 -11.27 -12.91 13.34
C GLU A 116 -12.71 -12.60 13.75
N LEU A 117 -13.53 -13.65 13.94
CA LEU A 117 -14.90 -13.51 14.41
C LEU A 117 -14.96 -12.91 15.82
N LEU A 118 -14.07 -13.33 16.72
CA LEU A 118 -13.97 -12.79 18.08
C LEU A 118 -13.69 -11.28 18.03
N VAL A 119 -12.65 -10.88 17.29
CA VAL A 119 -12.26 -9.47 17.12
C VAL A 119 -13.41 -8.63 16.56
N CYS A 120 -14.13 -9.15 15.56
CA CYS A 120 -15.27 -8.44 14.97
C CYS A 120 -16.52 -8.44 15.86
N SER A 121 -16.68 -9.40 16.77
CA SER A 121 -17.81 -9.48 17.70
C SER A 121 -17.72 -8.49 18.86
N LEU A 122 -16.51 -7.99 19.17
CA LEU A 122 -16.30 -7.00 20.22
C LEU A 122 -16.94 -5.65 19.81
N HIS A 123 -18.01 -5.28 20.50
CA HIS A 123 -18.71 -3.99 20.41
C HIS A 123 -19.48 -3.76 21.71
N PRO A 124 -19.73 -2.49 22.10
CA PRO A 124 -20.56 -2.19 23.27
C PRO A 124 -21.99 -2.72 23.04
N PHE A 125 -22.36 -3.76 23.77
CA PHE A 125 -23.67 -4.39 23.63
C PHE A 125 -24.72 -3.56 24.40
N PRO A 126 -25.97 -3.48 23.92
CA PRO A 126 -27.05 -2.77 24.63
C PRO A 126 -27.44 -3.35 26.01
N THR A 127 -26.72 -4.32 26.60
CA THR A 127 -27.13 -5.09 27.80
C THR A 127 -26.71 -4.50 29.15
N GLY A 128 -26.06 -3.35 29.21
CA GLY A 128 -25.73 -2.70 30.48
C GLY A 128 -26.86 -1.81 30.98
N GLY A 129 -27.32 -2.02 32.22
CA GLY A 129 -28.19 -1.07 32.92
C GLY A 129 -27.56 0.32 32.87
N SER A 130 -28.17 1.23 32.10
CA SER A 130 -27.58 2.54 31.91
C SER A 130 -27.49 3.27 33.26
N PRO A 131 -26.42 4.06 33.52
CA PRO A 131 -26.34 4.91 34.70
C PRO A 131 -27.55 5.85 34.87
N CYS A 132 -28.30 6.07 33.78
CA CYS A 132 -29.53 6.84 33.75
C CYS A 132 -30.77 6.11 34.30
N LEU A 133 -30.73 4.78 34.44
CA LEU A 133 -31.82 3.96 34.96
C LEU A 133 -31.65 3.60 36.45
N ALA A 134 -30.46 3.81 37.03
CA ALA A 134 -30.18 3.54 38.44
C ALA A 134 -29.49 4.76 39.08
N PRO A 135 -30.17 5.53 39.95
CA PRO A 135 -29.56 6.63 40.68
C PRO A 135 -28.76 6.06 41.86
N GLU A 136 -27.52 5.62 41.61
CA GLU A 136 -26.60 5.28 42.70
C GLU A 136 -26.01 6.57 43.31
N PRO A 137 -26.09 6.78 44.64
CA PRO A 137 -25.55 7.95 45.33
C PRO A 137 -24.03 7.77 45.51
N GLY A 138 -23.27 7.97 44.44
CA GLY A 138 -21.80 7.88 44.45
C GLY A 138 -21.15 9.05 43.70
N PRO A 139 -19.86 9.36 43.98
CA PRO A 139 -19.20 10.53 43.42
C PRO A 139 -19.10 10.39 41.90
N ARG A 140 -19.67 11.37 41.19
CA ARG A 140 -19.65 11.59 39.73
C ARG A 140 -19.46 10.31 38.91
N ALA A 141 -20.56 9.64 38.59
CA ALA A 141 -20.60 8.49 37.69
C ALA A 141 -19.73 8.74 36.45
N SER A 142 -18.74 7.87 36.25
CA SER A 142 -17.93 7.81 35.04
C SER A 142 -18.86 7.67 33.83
N PHE A 143 -18.67 8.58 32.88
CA PHE A 143 -19.60 8.87 31.80
C PHE A 143 -19.70 7.72 30.76
N LEU A 144 -18.69 6.84 30.77
CA LEU A 144 -18.71 5.49 30.21
C LEU A 144 -18.21 4.53 31.31
N PRO A 145 -18.86 3.38 31.53
CA PRO A 145 -18.29 2.34 32.38
C PRO A 145 -16.86 2.03 31.91
N GLY A 146 -15.90 1.86 32.82
CA GLY A 146 -14.48 1.67 32.47
C GLY A 146 -14.21 0.49 31.52
N ALA A 147 -15.16 -0.44 31.36
CA ALA A 147 -15.10 -1.54 30.39
C ALA A 147 -15.60 -1.17 28.97
N GLU A 148 -16.47 -0.16 28.83
CA GLU A 148 -17.00 0.29 27.54
C GLU A 148 -15.96 1.08 26.75
N THR A 149 -15.09 1.84 27.42
CA THR A 149 -13.99 2.60 26.78
C THR A 149 -13.01 1.68 26.02
N PRO A 150 -12.39 0.64 26.61
CA PRO A 150 -11.51 -0.25 25.87
C PRO A 150 -12.27 -1.04 24.79
N LEU A 151 -13.54 -1.40 25.00
CA LEU A 151 -14.37 -2.06 24.00
C LEU A 151 -14.66 -1.15 22.79
N SER A 152 -14.78 0.15 23.04
CA SER A 152 -14.86 1.20 22.01
C SER A 152 -13.59 1.30 21.19
N LEU A 153 -12.43 1.29 21.85
CA LEU A 153 -11.13 1.33 21.20
C LEU A 153 -10.87 0.06 20.38
N LEU A 154 -11.30 -1.11 20.87
CA LEU A 154 -11.19 -2.39 20.16
C LEU A 154 -11.98 -2.42 18.86
N MET A 155 -12.99 -1.56 18.66
CA MET A 155 -13.68 -1.45 17.38
C MET A 155 -12.77 -0.94 16.25
N PHE A 156 -11.71 -0.18 16.55
CA PHE A 156 -10.73 0.24 15.54
C PHE A 156 -9.86 -0.91 15.05
N LEU A 157 -9.79 -2.03 15.79
CA LEU A 157 -9.08 -3.22 15.33
C LEU A 157 -9.64 -3.70 13.98
N ARG A 158 -10.93 -3.48 13.72
CA ARG A 158 -11.62 -3.77 12.44
C ARG A 158 -11.02 -3.07 11.22
N LEU A 159 -10.15 -2.09 11.40
CA LEU A 159 -9.37 -1.51 10.30
C LEU A 159 -8.44 -2.54 9.63
N TYR A 160 -8.19 -3.72 10.25
CA TYR A 160 -7.50 -4.84 9.59
C TYR A 160 -8.23 -5.32 8.32
N LEU A 161 -9.54 -5.07 8.17
CA LEU A 161 -10.29 -5.38 6.95
C LEU A 161 -9.91 -4.47 5.77
N VAL A 162 -9.35 -3.28 6.02
CA VAL A 162 -9.00 -2.30 4.97
C VAL A 162 -7.97 -2.87 3.99
N PRO A 163 -6.79 -3.38 4.43
CA PRO A 163 -5.84 -4.03 3.52
C PRO A 163 -6.49 -5.19 2.75
N ARG A 164 -7.26 -6.05 3.41
CA ARG A 164 -7.92 -7.20 2.76
C ARG A 164 -8.86 -6.77 1.64
N ALA A 165 -9.74 -5.81 1.92
CA ALA A 165 -10.68 -5.27 0.95
C ALA A 165 -9.96 -4.52 -0.18
N ALA A 166 -8.95 -3.70 0.14
CA ALA A 166 -8.12 -3.03 -0.86
C ALA A 166 -7.44 -4.03 -1.80
N LEU A 167 -6.92 -5.14 -1.25
CA LEU A 167 -6.30 -6.20 -2.04
C LEU A 167 -7.32 -6.89 -2.97
N LEU A 168 -8.48 -7.30 -2.45
CA LEU A 168 -9.52 -8.01 -3.23
C LEU A 168 -10.23 -7.13 -4.26
N GLN A 169 -10.30 -5.82 -4.01
CA GLN A 169 -10.84 -4.85 -4.97
C GLN A 169 -9.79 -4.37 -5.97
N SER A 170 -8.50 -4.49 -5.64
CA SER A 170 -7.44 -4.09 -6.56
C SER A 170 -7.47 -4.98 -7.81
N ARG A 171 -7.41 -4.34 -8.99
CA ARG A 171 -7.35 -5.02 -10.30
C ARG A 171 -6.16 -6.00 -10.42
N VAL A 172 -5.16 -5.84 -9.55
CA VAL A 172 -3.93 -6.65 -9.46
C VAL A 172 -4.21 -8.15 -9.29
N LEU A 173 -5.20 -8.56 -8.48
CA LEU A 173 -5.55 -9.97 -8.31
C LEU A 173 -6.46 -10.51 -9.45
N GLY A 174 -7.11 -9.61 -10.18
CA GLY A 174 -8.03 -9.95 -11.28
C GLY A 174 -7.34 -10.11 -12.63
N ASP A 175 -6.16 -9.51 -12.80
CA ASP A 175 -5.42 -9.54 -14.06
C ASP A 175 -4.85 -10.95 -14.32
N ALA A 176 -5.24 -11.52 -15.45
CA ALA A 176 -4.85 -12.86 -15.88
C ALA A 176 -3.32 -13.03 -15.97
N SER A 177 -2.58 -11.95 -16.25
CA SER A 177 -1.12 -11.93 -16.32
C SER A 177 -0.46 -12.32 -14.99
N TYR A 178 -0.88 -11.74 -13.86
CA TYR A 178 -0.26 -12.02 -12.57
C TYR A 178 -0.54 -13.45 -12.07
N ARG A 179 -1.72 -14.00 -12.39
CA ARG A 179 -2.06 -15.40 -12.05
C ARG A 179 -1.24 -16.40 -12.85
N THR A 180 -1.00 -16.11 -14.13
CA THR A 180 -0.15 -16.95 -14.99
C THR A 180 1.30 -16.90 -14.51
N ILE A 181 1.83 -15.71 -14.23
CA ILE A 181 3.20 -15.51 -13.71
C ILE A 181 3.38 -16.16 -12.32
N GLY A 182 2.39 -16.03 -11.43
CA GLY A 182 2.41 -16.66 -10.11
C GLY A 182 2.37 -18.19 -10.15
N SER A 183 1.64 -18.78 -11.12
CA SER A 183 1.62 -20.23 -11.35
C SER A 183 2.90 -20.75 -12.00
N LEU A 184 3.51 -19.97 -12.88
CA LEU A 184 4.79 -20.28 -13.53
C LEU A 184 5.97 -20.24 -12.55
N ASN A 185 5.91 -19.36 -11.55
CA ASN A 185 6.97 -19.21 -10.55
C ASN A 185 6.65 -19.87 -9.19
N GLN A 186 5.55 -20.63 -9.08
CA GLN A 186 5.10 -21.27 -7.82
C GLN A 186 5.06 -20.30 -6.61
N ILE A 187 4.89 -18.99 -6.83
CA ILE A 187 4.83 -18.02 -5.75
C ILE A 187 3.42 -18.05 -5.19
N ARG A 188 3.27 -18.55 -3.96
CA ARG A 188 2.03 -18.43 -3.20
C ARG A 188 1.73 -16.95 -3.01
N PHE A 189 0.54 -16.50 -3.39
CA PHE A 189 0.09 -15.12 -3.18
C PHE A 189 -0.04 -14.84 -1.68
N GLN A 190 1.04 -14.34 -1.09
CA GLN A 190 1.07 -13.91 0.30
C GLN A 190 0.62 -12.46 0.39
N TYR A 191 -0.30 -12.15 1.31
CA TYR A 191 -0.79 -10.79 1.59
C TYR A 191 0.30 -9.70 1.67
N PRO A 192 1.46 -9.90 2.36
CA PRO A 192 2.51 -8.88 2.41
C PRO A 192 3.12 -8.53 1.05
N PHE A 193 3.20 -9.47 0.10
CA PHE A 193 3.72 -9.18 -1.24
C PHE A 193 2.80 -8.24 -2.01
N VAL A 194 1.49 -8.48 -1.96
CA VAL A 194 0.52 -7.67 -2.70
C VAL A 194 0.34 -6.29 -2.06
N LEU A 195 0.44 -6.20 -0.73
CA LEU A 195 0.44 -4.92 -0.02
C LEU A 195 1.66 -4.07 -0.43
N ARG A 196 2.86 -4.67 -0.49
CA ARG A 196 4.06 -3.99 -1.01
C ARG A 196 3.88 -3.51 -2.44
N LEU A 197 3.23 -4.31 -3.29
CA LEU A 197 2.93 -3.94 -4.67
C LEU A 197 1.96 -2.74 -4.76
N LEU A 198 0.96 -2.66 -3.87
CA LEU A 198 0.03 -1.53 -3.82
C LEU A 198 0.74 -0.23 -3.44
N VAL A 199 1.59 -0.28 -2.42
CA VAL A 199 2.39 0.87 -1.95
C VAL A 199 3.36 1.32 -3.05
N ASN A 200 3.99 0.39 -3.78
CA ASN A 200 4.93 0.74 -4.85
C ASN A 200 4.26 1.33 -6.10
N ARG A 201 2.96 1.05 -6.34
CA ARG A 201 2.22 1.55 -7.51
C ARG A 201 1.84 3.03 -7.36
N GLN A 202 1.30 3.42 -6.20
CA GLN A 202 0.88 4.80 -5.92
C GLN A 202 1.30 5.22 -4.51
N PRO A 203 2.62 5.39 -4.27
CA PRO A 203 3.16 5.57 -2.92
C PRO A 203 2.59 6.80 -2.23
N GLY A 204 2.51 7.94 -2.94
CA GLY A 204 2.00 9.19 -2.38
C GLY A 204 0.54 9.11 -1.94
N ARG A 205 -0.35 8.49 -2.73
CA ARG A 205 -1.78 8.39 -2.38
C ARG A 205 -2.03 7.45 -1.21
N VAL A 206 -1.40 6.27 -1.22
CA VAL A 206 -1.58 5.27 -0.15
C VAL A 206 -1.02 5.81 1.16
N LEU A 207 0.16 6.43 1.14
CA LEU A 207 0.76 7.04 2.31
C LEU A 207 -0.08 8.21 2.83
N LEU A 208 -0.53 9.13 1.96
CA LEU A 208 -1.34 10.27 2.39
C LEU A 208 -2.63 9.82 3.09
N VAL A 209 -3.35 8.87 2.50
CA VAL A 209 -4.59 8.32 3.06
C VAL A 209 -4.31 7.62 4.40
N LEU A 210 -3.24 6.83 4.49
CA LEU A 210 -2.86 6.14 5.71
C LEU A 210 -2.49 7.15 6.82
N THR A 211 -1.64 8.13 6.53
CA THR A 211 -1.19 9.13 7.51
C THR A 211 -2.35 9.98 8.02
N LEU A 212 -3.18 10.53 7.12
CA LEU A 212 -4.36 11.32 7.53
C LEU A 212 -5.37 10.48 8.31
N GLY A 213 -5.60 9.22 7.91
CA GLY A 213 -6.47 8.30 8.63
C GLY A 213 -5.94 7.97 10.03
N LEU A 214 -4.65 7.72 10.17
CA LEU A 214 -4.00 7.47 11.47
C LEU A 214 -4.04 8.72 12.36
N TRP A 215 -3.86 9.92 11.81
CA TRP A 215 -3.98 11.17 12.58
C TRP A 215 -5.38 11.38 13.13
N LEU A 216 -6.40 11.22 12.29
CA LEU A 216 -7.79 11.39 12.70
C LEU A 216 -8.20 10.34 13.75
N THR A 217 -7.83 9.09 13.53
CA THR A 217 -8.14 8.01 14.48
C THR A 217 -7.41 8.18 15.81
N ALA A 218 -6.10 8.44 15.80
CA ALA A 218 -5.32 8.67 17.02
C ALA A 218 -5.78 9.93 17.77
N SER A 219 -6.14 11.01 17.06
CA SER A 219 -6.68 12.22 17.69
C SER A 219 -8.00 11.94 18.40
N TRP A 220 -8.92 11.23 17.73
CA TRP A 220 -10.19 10.87 18.35
C TRP A 220 -9.99 9.94 19.57
N VAL A 221 -9.11 8.94 19.46
CA VAL A 221 -8.80 8.02 20.57
C VAL A 221 -8.19 8.78 21.75
N LEU A 222 -7.26 9.70 21.50
CA LEU A 222 -6.67 10.54 22.53
C LEU A 222 -7.71 11.45 23.19
N ALA A 223 -8.62 12.04 22.40
CA ALA A 223 -9.70 12.86 22.92
C ALA A 223 -10.60 12.05 23.86
N VAL A 224 -10.96 10.82 23.47
CA VAL A 224 -11.76 9.92 24.31
C VAL A 224 -11.05 9.58 25.62
N CYS A 225 -9.73 9.34 25.58
CA CYS A 225 -8.98 9.02 26.79
C CYS A 225 -8.76 10.21 27.74
N GLU A 226 -8.65 11.44 27.23
CA GLU A 226 -8.44 12.64 28.06
C GLU A 226 -9.75 13.37 28.46
N ARG A 227 -10.92 12.86 28.02
CA ARG A 227 -12.24 13.45 28.33
C ARG A 227 -12.54 13.56 29.81
N GLU A 228 -12.14 12.57 30.61
CA GLU A 228 -12.42 12.55 32.05
C GLU A 228 -11.71 13.69 32.81
N ASN A 229 -10.60 14.21 32.28
CA ASN A 229 -9.79 15.23 32.91
C ASN A 229 -10.09 16.66 32.40
N GLY A 230 -11.14 16.83 31.59
CA GLY A 230 -11.54 18.14 31.02
C GLY A 230 -10.64 18.67 29.90
N ALA A 231 -9.56 17.96 29.55
CA ALA A 231 -8.61 18.32 28.51
C ALA A 231 -8.90 17.67 27.13
N GLY A 232 -9.86 16.75 27.05
CA GLY A 232 -10.16 15.94 25.86
C GLY A 232 -10.97 16.60 24.73
N HIS A 233 -10.73 17.88 24.42
CA HIS A 233 -11.35 18.51 23.25
C HIS A 233 -10.67 18.05 21.97
N LEU A 234 -11.46 17.74 20.94
CA LEU A 234 -10.97 17.22 19.65
C LEU A 234 -9.95 18.17 18.97
N GLU A 235 -10.13 19.49 19.15
CA GLU A 235 -9.25 20.52 18.59
C GLU A 235 -7.83 20.42 19.18
N GLY A 236 -7.73 20.27 20.50
CA GLY A 236 -6.43 20.14 21.18
C GLY A 236 -5.71 18.85 20.80
N THR A 237 -6.43 17.73 20.70
CA THR A 237 -5.81 16.45 20.30
C THR A 237 -5.46 16.41 18.82
N LEU A 238 -6.20 17.12 17.97
CA LEU A 238 -5.90 17.23 16.54
C LEU A 238 -4.62 18.05 16.29
N TRP A 239 -4.25 18.95 17.21
CA TRP A 239 -2.97 19.65 17.20
C TRP A 239 -1.82 18.77 17.73
N VAL A 240 -2.03 18.09 18.86
CA VAL A 240 -0.98 17.29 19.53
C VAL A 240 -0.53 16.09 18.70
N ILE A 241 -1.44 15.41 18.01
CA ILE A 241 -1.10 14.18 17.27
C ILE A 241 -0.14 14.43 16.09
N PRO A 242 -0.38 15.38 15.18
CA PRO A 242 0.59 15.75 14.14
C PRO A 242 1.93 16.24 14.70
N ILE A 243 1.95 16.99 15.80
CA ILE A 243 3.19 17.45 16.44
C ILE A 243 4.00 16.30 17.03
N THR A 244 3.31 15.35 17.66
CA THR A 244 3.90 14.10 18.16
C THR A 244 4.41 13.24 17.01
N PHE A 245 3.64 13.16 15.91
CA PHE A 245 4.02 12.47 14.67
C PHE A 245 5.29 13.04 14.07
N LEU A 246 5.39 14.37 13.97
CA LEU A 246 6.56 15.06 13.43
C LEU A 246 7.72 15.10 14.43
N THR A 247 7.57 14.50 15.61
CA THR A 247 8.56 14.47 16.68
C THR A 247 9.04 15.88 17.10
N ILE A 248 8.18 16.90 16.95
CA ILE A 248 8.48 18.28 17.33
C ILE A 248 8.30 18.45 18.85
N GLY A 249 7.15 18.01 19.38
CA GLY A 249 6.89 17.96 20.82
C GLY A 249 7.02 19.28 21.57
N TYR A 250 6.26 20.32 21.19
CA TYR A 250 6.30 21.63 21.86
C TYR A 250 6.02 21.57 23.38
N GLY A 251 5.21 20.61 23.83
CA GLY A 251 4.90 20.42 25.25
C GLY A 251 3.84 21.38 25.82
N ASP A 252 3.12 22.07 24.94
CA ASP A 252 2.01 22.98 25.27
C ASP A 252 0.76 22.22 25.76
N VAL A 253 0.46 21.07 25.14
CA VAL A 253 -0.61 20.17 25.57
C VAL A 253 -0.06 18.75 25.65
N VAL A 254 -0.18 18.11 26.83
CA VAL A 254 0.40 16.80 27.13
C VAL A 254 -0.66 15.87 27.72
N PRO A 255 -0.74 14.59 27.31
CA PRO A 255 -1.67 13.64 27.89
C PRO A 255 -1.36 13.39 29.38
N VAL A 256 -2.39 13.53 30.20
CA VAL A 256 -2.29 13.31 31.65
C VAL A 256 -2.60 11.86 31.99
N THR A 257 -3.51 11.22 31.24
CA THR A 257 -3.96 9.85 31.50
C THR A 257 -2.97 8.80 31.02
N VAL A 258 -2.97 7.64 31.68
CA VAL A 258 -2.15 6.49 31.28
C VAL A 258 -2.54 6.01 29.86
N CYS A 259 -3.84 6.02 29.52
CA CYS A 259 -4.29 5.71 28.18
C CYS A 259 -3.72 6.70 27.15
N GLY A 260 -3.87 8.02 27.38
CA GLY A 260 -3.39 9.04 26.45
C GLY A 260 -1.88 8.96 26.22
N ARG A 261 -1.10 8.70 27.27
CA ARG A 261 0.35 8.48 27.15
C ARG A 261 0.68 7.25 26.30
N LEU A 262 -0.03 6.14 26.48
CA LEU A 262 0.14 4.94 25.66
C LEU A 262 -0.19 5.22 24.18
N VAL A 263 -1.25 5.96 23.91
CA VAL A 263 -1.66 6.35 22.54
C VAL A 263 -0.58 7.19 21.88
N CYS A 264 -0.03 8.20 22.58
CA CYS A 264 1.06 9.01 22.05
C CYS A 264 2.32 8.18 21.77
N LEU A 265 2.69 7.27 22.66
CA LEU A 265 3.83 6.35 22.46
C LEU A 265 3.63 5.43 21.25
N CYS A 266 2.47 4.77 21.15
CA CYS A 266 2.15 3.89 20.03
C CYS A 266 2.11 4.66 18.71
N THR A 267 1.55 5.86 18.71
CA THR A 267 1.49 6.72 17.52
C THR A 267 2.91 7.10 17.08
N GLY A 268 3.79 7.52 17.99
CA GLY A 268 5.19 7.84 17.68
C GLY A 268 5.95 6.66 17.04
N ILE A 269 5.85 5.46 17.62
CA ILE A 269 6.58 4.26 17.12
C ILE A 269 6.08 3.83 15.72
N MET A 270 4.76 3.71 15.57
CA MET A 270 4.15 3.28 14.31
C MET A 270 4.50 4.25 13.17
N VAL A 271 4.48 5.54 13.48
CA VAL A 271 4.77 6.61 12.53
C VAL A 271 6.24 6.64 12.15
N GLN A 272 7.13 6.53 13.13
CA GLN A 272 8.56 6.53 12.86
C GLN A 272 8.93 5.39 11.92
N THR A 273 8.27 4.23 12.08
CA THR A 273 8.43 3.09 11.16
C THR A 273 8.00 3.45 9.75
N ILE A 274 6.82 4.08 9.58
CA ILE A 274 6.31 4.54 8.28
C ILE A 274 7.23 5.59 7.66
N LEU A 275 7.75 6.54 8.45
CA LEU A 275 8.65 7.58 7.99
C LEU A 275 10.01 7.02 7.58
N CYS A 276 10.55 6.05 8.31
CA CYS A 276 11.77 5.33 7.94
C CYS A 276 11.59 4.52 6.64
N ASP A 277 10.45 3.84 6.47
CA ASP A 277 10.13 3.14 5.22
C ASP A 277 9.98 4.11 4.05
N LEU A 278 9.41 5.29 4.30
CA LEU A 278 9.28 6.33 3.29
C LEU A 278 10.62 6.95 2.91
N SER A 279 11.48 7.25 3.89
CA SER A 279 12.79 7.85 3.65
C SER A 279 13.72 6.89 2.91
N THR A 280 13.68 5.61 3.26
CA THR A 280 14.40 4.56 2.50
C THR A 280 13.85 4.42 1.09
N GLY A 281 12.52 4.43 0.91
CA GLY A 281 11.87 4.41 -0.39
C GLY A 281 12.26 5.60 -1.29
N LEU A 282 12.10 6.83 -0.78
CA LEU A 282 12.52 8.06 -1.47
C LEU A 282 14.02 8.05 -1.80
N GLY A 283 14.86 7.62 -0.86
CA GLY A 283 16.31 7.53 -1.04
C GLY A 283 16.72 6.51 -2.10
N THR A 284 15.99 5.40 -2.26
CA THR A 284 16.21 4.48 -3.39
C THR A 284 15.76 5.07 -4.72
N SER A 285 14.65 5.82 -4.74
CA SER A 285 14.13 6.47 -5.94
C SER A 285 15.05 7.61 -6.41
N GLN A 286 15.56 8.43 -5.50
CA GLN A 286 16.51 9.50 -5.81
C GLN A 286 17.81 8.93 -6.36
N ARG A 287 18.41 7.94 -5.68
CA ARG A 287 19.62 7.26 -6.17
C ARG A 287 19.40 6.60 -7.55
N GLY A 288 18.19 6.10 -7.81
CA GLY A 288 17.85 5.54 -9.11
C GLY A 288 17.76 6.59 -10.23
N LEU A 289 17.29 7.79 -9.91
CA LEU A 289 17.26 8.92 -10.83
C LEU A 289 18.66 9.46 -11.08
N GLU A 290 19.45 9.64 -10.02
CA GLU A 290 20.83 10.09 -10.07
C GLU A 290 21.68 9.21 -10.99
N LYS A 291 21.59 7.87 -10.83
CA LYS A 291 22.25 6.92 -11.74
C LYS A 291 21.84 7.07 -13.22
N ARG A 292 20.58 7.43 -13.50
CA ARG A 292 20.13 7.66 -14.88
C ARG A 292 20.67 8.96 -15.44
N ILE A 293 20.79 9.99 -14.60
CA ILE A 293 21.39 11.27 -14.96
C ILE A 293 22.88 11.07 -15.25
N ASP A 294 23.59 10.32 -14.39
CA ASP A 294 25.01 10.02 -14.58
C ASP A 294 25.26 9.19 -15.85
N ASP A 295 24.45 8.16 -16.13
CA ASP A 295 24.53 7.39 -17.37
C ASP A 295 24.28 8.27 -18.61
N LEU A 296 23.33 9.20 -18.53
CA LEU A 296 23.08 10.16 -19.60
C LEU A 296 24.27 11.11 -19.78
N GLY A 297 24.85 11.62 -18.70
CA GLY A 297 26.03 12.48 -18.70
C GLY A 297 27.22 11.79 -19.34
N GLN A 298 27.50 10.54 -18.96
CA GLN A 298 28.57 9.74 -19.54
C GLN A 298 28.38 9.48 -21.04
N LYS A 299 27.14 9.22 -21.48
CA LYS A 299 26.82 9.08 -22.90
C LYS A 299 26.98 10.39 -23.67
N LEU A 300 26.60 11.51 -23.05
CA LEU A 300 26.77 12.83 -23.64
C LEU A 300 28.25 13.17 -23.81
N ASP A 301 29.08 12.96 -22.78
CA ASP A 301 30.53 13.16 -22.85
C ASP A 301 31.20 12.28 -23.91
N ALA A 302 30.75 11.03 -24.05
CA ALA A 302 31.24 10.13 -25.08
C ALA A 302 30.92 10.65 -26.50
N LEU A 303 29.72 11.21 -26.70
CA LEU A 303 29.34 11.84 -27.97
C LEU A 303 30.13 13.12 -28.22
N THR A 304 30.32 13.97 -27.20
CA THR A 304 31.13 15.19 -27.31
C THR A 304 32.58 14.87 -27.70
N ARG A 305 33.20 13.83 -27.12
CA ARG A 305 34.56 13.38 -27.49
C ARG A 305 34.67 12.77 -28.88
N LEU A 306 33.57 12.24 -29.44
CA LEU A 306 33.54 11.80 -30.83
C LEU A 306 33.46 13.02 -31.76
N GLY A 307 32.60 13.99 -31.44
CA GLY A 307 32.52 15.25 -32.17
C GLY A 307 33.83 16.03 -32.19
N GLN A 308 34.54 16.14 -31.06
CA GLN A 308 35.86 16.77 -31.01
C GLN A 308 36.89 16.04 -31.88
N ARG A 309 36.92 14.70 -31.85
CA ARG A 309 37.82 13.92 -32.71
C ARG A 309 37.49 14.12 -34.20
N ASP A 310 36.22 14.22 -34.55
CA ASP A 310 35.81 14.48 -35.92
C ASP A 310 36.26 15.89 -36.37
N CYS A 311 36.06 16.94 -35.55
CA CYS A 311 36.56 18.29 -35.86
C CYS A 311 38.11 18.34 -35.95
N GLU A 312 38.84 17.62 -35.08
CA GLU A 312 40.31 17.52 -35.15
C GLU A 312 40.79 16.81 -36.43
N TRP A 313 40.09 15.76 -36.85
CA TRP A 313 40.37 15.05 -38.10
C TRP A 313 40.17 15.96 -39.32
N ASP A 314 39.06 16.70 -39.37
CA ASP A 314 38.77 17.65 -40.46
C ASP A 314 39.83 18.76 -40.53
N ALA A 315 40.22 19.36 -39.39
CA ALA A 315 41.26 20.38 -39.34
C ALA A 315 42.65 19.84 -39.79
N SER A 316 42.98 18.60 -39.45
CA SER A 316 44.22 17.95 -39.91
C SER A 316 44.23 17.70 -41.42
N CYS A 317 43.09 17.28 -41.99
CA CYS A 317 42.93 17.11 -43.43
C CYS A 317 43.07 18.44 -44.18
N GLU A 318 42.46 19.51 -43.68
CA GLU A 318 42.57 20.85 -44.28
C GLU A 318 44.01 21.39 -44.24
N THR A 319 44.72 21.17 -43.13
CA THR A 319 46.14 21.54 -42.99
C THR A 319 47.05 20.76 -43.95
N ARG A 320 46.82 19.46 -44.14
CA ARG A 320 47.61 18.66 -45.11
C ARG A 320 47.34 19.08 -46.55
N GLN A 321 46.08 19.41 -46.86
CA GLN A 321 45.68 19.82 -48.19
C GLN A 321 46.26 21.21 -48.55
N THR A 322 46.27 22.15 -47.61
CA THR A 322 46.93 23.46 -47.78
C THR A 322 48.45 23.33 -47.92
N HIS A 323 49.10 22.44 -47.16
CA HIS A 323 50.54 22.18 -47.30
C HIS A 323 50.90 21.52 -48.64
N ALA A 324 50.06 20.59 -49.14
CA ALA A 324 50.23 19.97 -50.46
C ALA A 324 50.08 20.98 -51.62
N LEU A 325 49.16 21.95 -51.48
CA LEU A 325 48.99 23.06 -52.43
C LEU A 325 50.22 23.99 -52.44
N HIS A 326 50.78 24.31 -51.27
CA HIS A 326 52.00 25.12 -51.18
C HIS A 326 53.25 24.45 -51.79
N GLN A 327 53.29 23.12 -51.85
CA GLN A 327 54.37 22.35 -52.49
C GLN A 327 54.17 22.12 -54.01
N GLY A 328 53.14 22.71 -54.62
CA GLY A 328 52.93 22.68 -56.08
C GLY A 328 52.39 21.34 -56.62
N LEU A 329 51.85 20.48 -55.75
CA LEU A 329 51.23 19.20 -56.10
C LEU A 329 49.73 19.39 -56.38
N TRP A 330 49.38 19.99 -57.51
CA TRP A 330 48.00 20.39 -57.86
C TRP A 330 47.00 19.23 -58.06
N HIS A 331 47.46 17.97 -58.13
CA HIS A 331 46.61 16.80 -58.42
C HIS A 331 46.56 15.74 -57.32
N ALA A 332 47.21 15.93 -56.17
CA ALA A 332 47.20 14.95 -55.09
C ALA A 332 46.15 15.33 -54.03
N ARG A 333 44.93 14.78 -54.13
CA ARG A 333 44.05 14.69 -52.96
C ARG A 333 44.46 13.50 -52.12
N ASP A 334 44.59 13.71 -50.81
CA ASP A 334 45.00 12.66 -49.87
C ASP A 334 43.87 11.61 -49.77
N PRO A 335 44.06 10.37 -50.27
CA PRO A 335 42.97 9.39 -50.42
C PRO A 335 42.40 8.93 -49.07
N VAL A 336 43.15 9.13 -47.98
CA VAL A 336 42.72 8.81 -46.61
C VAL A 336 41.58 9.75 -46.16
N CYS A 337 41.64 11.04 -46.51
CA CYS A 337 40.60 12.02 -46.15
C CYS A 337 39.29 11.83 -46.94
N GLU A 338 39.31 11.19 -48.13
CA GLU A 338 38.07 10.91 -48.87
C GLU A 338 37.29 9.70 -48.31
N THR A 339 37.92 8.83 -47.53
CA THR A 339 37.29 7.59 -47.03
C THR A 339 36.56 7.74 -45.70
N TRP A 340 36.85 8.78 -44.90
CA TRP A 340 36.18 9.04 -43.62
C TRP A 340 35.27 10.27 -43.74
N LYS A 341 34.00 10.03 -44.07
CA LYS A 341 32.91 11.00 -43.88
C LYS A 341 31.93 10.43 -42.87
N ALA A 342 32.00 10.90 -41.64
CA ALA A 342 31.10 10.44 -40.58
C ALA A 342 29.64 10.85 -40.90
N PRO A 343 28.63 9.99 -40.64
CA PRO A 343 27.22 10.30 -40.91
C PRO A 343 26.65 11.48 -40.10
N ALA A 344 27.33 11.92 -39.03
CA ALA A 344 26.83 12.92 -38.08
C ALA A 344 26.99 14.37 -38.57
N LEU A 345 28.09 14.69 -39.24
CA LEU A 345 28.33 16.00 -39.89
C LEU A 345 27.32 16.26 -41.03
N GLN A 346 26.91 15.21 -41.73
CA GLN A 346 25.94 15.30 -42.83
C GLN A 346 24.52 15.70 -42.38
N LYS A 347 24.24 15.66 -41.07
CA LYS A 347 22.97 16.09 -40.47
C LYS A 347 23.02 17.48 -39.81
N GLY A 348 24.15 18.20 -39.90
CA GLY A 348 24.27 19.57 -39.36
C GLY A 348 24.10 19.65 -37.83
N LEU A 349 24.46 18.60 -37.10
CA LEU A 349 24.24 18.53 -35.64
C LEU A 349 25.36 19.18 -34.81
N TRP A 350 26.49 19.52 -35.45
CA TRP A 350 27.67 20.12 -34.81
C TRP A 350 28.28 21.12 -35.80
N ASP A 351 28.26 22.41 -35.46
CA ASP A 351 29.00 23.45 -36.19
C ASP A 351 30.37 23.60 -35.50
N CYS A 352 31.46 23.16 -36.14
CA CYS A 352 32.83 23.29 -35.62
C CYS A 352 33.34 24.76 -35.69
N GLU A 353 32.45 25.76 -35.76
CA GLU A 353 32.76 27.17 -36.06
C GLU A 353 33.24 27.98 -34.82
N GLN A 354 33.41 27.34 -33.66
CA GLN A 354 34.06 27.95 -32.50
C GLN A 354 35.49 27.44 -32.33
N PRO A 355 36.48 28.34 -32.10
CA PRO A 355 37.86 27.94 -31.95
C PRO A 355 38.02 27.07 -30.71
N CYS A 356 38.68 25.92 -30.87
CA CYS A 356 39.17 25.13 -29.74
C CYS A 356 40.06 26.04 -28.87
N GLU A 357 39.57 26.47 -27.71
CA GLU A 357 40.47 26.96 -26.67
C GLU A 357 41.35 25.77 -26.22
N PRO A 358 42.67 25.94 -26.14
CA PRO A 358 43.55 24.89 -25.65
C PRO A 358 43.23 24.61 -24.19
N LEU A 359 43.08 23.33 -23.83
CA LEU A 359 43.20 22.89 -22.44
C LEU A 359 44.59 23.33 -21.95
N GLU A 360 44.64 24.33 -21.07
CA GLU A 360 45.81 24.55 -20.24
C GLU A 360 46.07 23.30 -19.40
N THR A 361 47.34 22.89 -19.41
CA THR A 361 47.94 21.78 -18.68
C THR A 361 47.88 21.93 -17.16
#